data_AF-A0A2K1NDA3-F1
#
_entry.id   AF-A0A2K1NDA3-F1
#
_cell.length_a   1.000
_cell.length_b   1.000
_cell.length_c   1.000
_cell.angle_alpha   90.00
_cell.angle_beta   90.00
_cell.angle_gamma   90.00
#
_symmetry.space_group_name_H-M   'P 1'
#
loop_
_entity.id
_entity.type
_entity.pdbx_description
1 polymer ?
#
loop_
_entity_poly.entity_id
_entity_poly.type
_entity_poly.pdbx_seq_one_letter_code
_entity_poly.pdbx_strand_id
1 'polypeptide(L)'
;MNFFLYGFIFAGSFIVNMFVQEVMENNYKAVFENEYQKIQQAKIELEKYKRYRDNQLNYKILIDKHYQSLRRADSLYQIKNLINNKISNLKSLADQISNEIKVLNKRINNLDYLDKNLEDEKNSLIQMHRKTVEEIRNLNSEKIKYCEKVKENNRITHEYKILIKETCGQRGREWYYRNYTAKGRR
;
A
#
# COMPACT_ATOMS: atom_id res chain seq x y z
N MET A 1 -20.36 -18.33 -0.54
CA MET A 1 -20.20 -16.94 -1.00
C MET A 1 -21.51 -16.54 -1.68
N ASN A 2 -22.53 -16.06 -0.95
CA ASN A 2 -23.82 -15.58 -1.51
C ASN A 2 -24.82 -15.15 -0.41
N PHE A 3 -24.55 -14.07 0.34
CA PHE A 3 -25.56 -13.54 1.28
C PHE A 3 -25.69 -12.02 1.36
N PHE A 4 -24.82 -11.24 0.70
CA PHE A 4 -24.84 -9.77 0.80
C PHE A 4 -25.45 -9.03 -0.40
N LEU A 5 -25.89 -9.75 -1.45
CA LEU A 5 -26.33 -9.12 -2.71
C LEU A 5 -27.83 -8.83 -2.79
N TYR A 6 -28.67 -9.41 -1.94
CA TYR A 6 -30.13 -9.32 -2.07
C TYR A 6 -30.82 -8.29 -1.17
N GLY A 7 -30.08 -7.54 -0.35
CA GLY A 7 -30.66 -6.56 0.60
C GLY A 7 -30.50 -5.08 0.23
N PHE A 8 -29.73 -4.75 -0.80
CA PHE A 8 -29.48 -3.36 -1.17
C PHE A 8 -30.61 -2.82 -2.06
N ILE A 9 -31.73 -2.46 -1.42
CA ILE A 9 -32.80 -1.70 -2.06
C ILE A 9 -32.28 -0.27 -2.27
N PHE A 10 -31.97 0.05 -3.54
CA PHE A 10 -32.00 1.36 -4.20
C PHE A 10 -31.34 2.62 -3.57
N ALA A 11 -30.47 2.50 -2.57
CA ALA A 11 -29.53 3.57 -2.23
C ALA A 11 -28.46 3.70 -3.34
N GLY A 12 -28.74 4.50 -4.37
CA GLY A 12 -27.84 4.96 -5.44
C GLY A 12 -26.81 3.95 -5.94
N SER A 13 -27.06 3.31 -7.09
CA SER A 13 -26.18 2.27 -7.67
C SER A 13 -24.69 2.64 -7.70
N PHE A 14 -24.39 3.95 -7.76
CA PHE A 14 -23.06 4.52 -7.64
C PHE A 14 -22.36 4.25 -6.28
N ILE A 15 -23.03 4.45 -5.14
CA ILE A 15 -22.46 4.24 -3.80
C ILE A 15 -22.16 2.75 -3.59
N VAL A 16 -23.06 1.88 -4.03
CA VAL A 16 -22.88 0.42 -3.97
C VAL A 16 -21.71 -0.02 -4.85
N ASN A 17 -21.64 0.49 -6.09
CA ASN A 17 -20.52 0.18 -6.99
C ASN A 17 -19.18 0.65 -6.43
N MET A 18 -19.10 1.89 -5.93
CA MET A 18 -17.90 2.40 -5.27
C MET A 18 -17.53 1.57 -4.04
N PHE A 19 -18.51 1.15 -3.24
CA PHE A 19 -18.26 0.29 -2.08
C PHE A 19 -17.68 -1.06 -2.49
N VAL A 20 -18.24 -1.72 -3.51
CA VAL A 20 -17.70 -2.99 -4.01
C VAL A 20 -16.27 -2.80 -4.51
N GLN A 21 -16.04 -1.81 -5.36
CA GLN A 21 -14.72 -1.56 -5.94
C GLN A 21 -13.68 -1.18 -4.87
N GLU A 22 -14.04 -0.34 -3.91
CA GLU A 22 -13.06 0.21 -2.97
C GLU A 22 -12.92 -0.60 -1.68
N VAL A 23 -13.96 -1.30 -1.23
CA VAL A 23 -13.95 -2.06 0.03
C VAL A 23 -13.79 -3.56 -0.22
N MET A 24 -14.40 -4.11 -1.27
CA MET A 24 -14.39 -5.56 -1.51
C MET A 24 -13.20 -6.02 -2.36
N GLU A 25 -12.67 -5.17 -3.26
CA GLU A 25 -11.51 -5.53 -4.09
C GLU A 25 -10.16 -5.16 -3.43
N ASN A 26 -9.32 -6.19 -3.23
CA ASN A 26 -8.05 -6.13 -2.51
C ASN A 26 -6.82 -6.24 -3.42
N ASN A 27 -6.86 -5.60 -4.59
CA ASN A 27 -5.85 -5.79 -5.64
C ASN A 27 -4.42 -5.36 -5.22
N TYR A 28 -4.27 -4.51 -4.21
CA TYR A 28 -2.98 -4.01 -3.76
C TYR A 28 -2.25 -4.93 -2.75
N LYS A 29 -2.98 -5.79 -2.01
CA LYS A 29 -2.40 -6.65 -0.96
C LYS A 29 -1.42 -7.68 -1.52
N ALA A 30 -1.78 -8.31 -2.64
CA ALA A 30 -0.93 -9.31 -3.29
C ALA A 30 0.38 -8.70 -3.82
N VAL A 31 0.31 -7.50 -4.40
CA VAL A 31 1.49 -6.76 -4.88
C VAL A 31 2.41 -6.42 -3.72
N PHE A 32 1.84 -5.95 -2.62
CA PHE A 32 2.61 -5.64 -1.42
C PHE A 32 3.32 -6.88 -0.84
N GLU A 33 2.60 -7.99 -0.67
CA GLU A 33 3.15 -9.22 -0.09
C GLU A 33 4.31 -9.76 -0.94
N ASN A 34 4.21 -9.67 -2.26
CA ASN A 34 5.29 -10.05 -3.17
C ASN A 34 6.55 -9.18 -2.97
N GLU A 35 6.39 -7.85 -2.89
CA GLU A 35 7.52 -6.95 -2.63
C GLU A 35 8.11 -7.18 -1.24
N TYR A 36 7.28 -7.49 -0.24
CA TYR A 36 7.73 -7.82 1.10
C TYR A 36 8.66 -9.04 1.11
N GLN A 37 8.27 -10.13 0.43
CA GLN A 37 9.09 -11.33 0.34
C GLN A 37 10.44 -11.05 -0.34
N LYS A 38 10.45 -10.22 -1.39
CA LYS A 38 11.69 -9.81 -2.07
C LYS A 38 12.63 -9.02 -1.16
N ILE A 39 12.12 -8.16 -0.29
CA ILE A 39 12.93 -7.40 0.68
C ILE A 39 13.58 -8.36 1.68
N GLN A 40 12.82 -9.34 2.19
CA GLN A 40 13.35 -10.34 3.13
C GLN A 40 14.43 -11.21 2.48
N GLN A 41 14.21 -11.66 1.24
CA GLN A 41 15.23 -12.37 0.48
C GLN A 41 16.49 -11.52 0.28
N ALA A 42 16.32 -10.25 -0.11
CA ALA A 42 17.44 -9.33 -0.31
C ALA A 42 18.24 -9.10 0.98
N LYS A 43 17.58 -9.10 2.14
CA LYS A 43 18.23 -9.02 3.46
C LYS A 43 19.07 -10.26 3.75
N ILE A 44 18.52 -11.45 3.54
CA ILE A 44 19.23 -12.72 3.75
C ILE A 44 20.45 -12.81 2.83
N GLU A 45 20.30 -12.44 1.55
CA GLU A 45 21.40 -12.39 0.60
C GLU A 45 22.49 -11.40 1.01
N LEU A 46 22.08 -10.20 1.44
CA LEU A 46 23.00 -9.16 1.90
C LEU A 46 23.86 -9.63 3.08
N GLU A 47 23.25 -10.28 4.07
CA GLU A 47 23.98 -10.86 5.22
C GLU A 47 24.95 -11.98 4.80
N LYS A 48 24.63 -12.75 3.74
CA LYS A 48 25.58 -13.69 3.16
C LYS A 48 26.75 -12.95 2.51
N TYR A 49 26.48 -11.90 1.75
CA TYR A 49 27.52 -11.12 1.06
C TYR A 49 28.45 -10.37 2.03
N LYS A 50 27.95 -9.91 3.18
CA LYS A 50 28.79 -9.29 4.23
C LYS A 50 29.89 -10.19 4.78
N ARG A 51 29.78 -11.51 4.62
CA ARG A 51 30.79 -12.47 5.10
C ARG A 51 32.03 -12.52 4.22
N TYR A 52 31.93 -12.07 2.98
CA TYR A 52 33.05 -12.05 2.04
C TYR A 52 33.93 -10.81 2.29
N ARG A 53 35.24 -10.97 2.14
CA ARG A 53 36.21 -9.88 2.26
C ARG A 53 37.00 -9.74 0.96
N ASP A 54 37.54 -8.57 0.69
CA ASP A 54 38.58 -8.27 -0.33
C ASP A 54 38.50 -9.05 -1.66
N ASN A 55 37.92 -8.44 -2.70
CA ASN A 55 37.86 -8.94 -4.08
C ASN A 55 37.20 -10.32 -4.27
N GLN A 56 36.60 -10.90 -3.24
CA GLN A 56 35.92 -12.19 -3.31
C GLN A 56 34.52 -12.12 -3.92
N LEU A 57 33.94 -10.92 -4.03
CA LEU A 57 32.60 -10.74 -4.60
C LEU A 57 32.66 -10.20 -6.02
N ASN A 58 31.91 -10.85 -6.89
CA ASN A 58 31.75 -10.43 -8.27
C ASN A 58 31.02 -9.07 -8.30
N TYR A 59 31.75 -8.06 -8.76
CA TYR A 59 31.26 -6.69 -8.94
C TYR A 59 29.90 -6.62 -9.66
N LYS A 60 29.72 -7.42 -10.72
CA LYS A 60 28.47 -7.44 -11.49
C LYS A 60 27.28 -7.90 -10.64
N ILE A 61 27.48 -8.93 -9.81
CA ILE A 61 26.42 -9.45 -8.94
C ILE A 61 25.96 -8.38 -7.95
N LEU A 62 26.89 -7.71 -7.25
CA LEU A 62 26.51 -6.70 -6.27
C LEU A 62 25.85 -5.47 -6.91
N ILE A 63 26.32 -5.07 -8.10
CA ILE A 63 25.70 -4.01 -8.89
C ILE A 63 24.25 -4.38 -9.27
N ASP A 64 24.04 -5.60 -9.76
CA ASP A 64 22.69 -6.07 -10.11
C ASP A 64 21.77 -6.06 -8.89
N LYS A 65 22.26 -6.50 -7.72
CA LYS A 65 21.50 -6.47 -6.46
C LYS A 65 21.21 -5.05 -5.97
N HIS A 66 22.15 -4.11 -6.14
CA HIS A 66 21.92 -2.70 -5.86
C HIS A 66 20.81 -2.12 -6.74
N TYR A 67 20.86 -2.33 -8.06
CA TYR A 67 19.83 -1.84 -8.99
C TYR A 67 18.47 -2.51 -8.77
N GLN A 68 18.44 -3.80 -8.43
CA GLN A 68 17.20 -4.46 -8.03
C GLN A 68 16.58 -3.78 -6.81
N SER A 69 17.37 -3.41 -5.80
CA SER A 69 16.87 -2.71 -4.62
C SER A 69 16.36 -1.29 -4.93
N LEU A 70 16.99 -0.59 -5.89
CA LEU A 70 16.47 0.69 -6.40
C LEU A 70 15.10 0.53 -7.09
N ARG A 71 14.96 -0.45 -8.00
CA ARG A 71 13.67 -0.72 -8.67
C ARG A 71 12.56 -1.10 -7.69
N ARG A 72 12.90 -1.84 -6.62
CA ARG A 72 11.95 -2.14 -5.53
C ARG A 72 11.50 -0.87 -4.82
N ALA A 73 12.40 0.10 -4.62
CA ALA A 73 12.02 1.38 -4.02
C ALA A 73 10.94 2.09 -4.86
N ASP A 74 11.10 2.12 -6.18
CA ASP A 74 10.12 2.70 -7.09
C ASP A 74 8.76 2.00 -7.00
N SER A 75 8.75 0.66 -6.97
CA SER A 75 7.54 -0.13 -6.77
C SER A 75 6.86 0.17 -5.43
N LEU A 76 7.63 0.30 -4.35
CA LEU A 76 7.09 0.65 -3.02
C LEU A 76 6.50 2.07 -3.00
N TYR A 77 7.09 3.02 -3.73
CA TYR A 77 6.52 4.36 -3.88
C TYR A 77 5.19 4.34 -4.66
N GLN A 78 5.09 3.54 -5.71
CA GLN A 78 3.83 3.35 -6.44
C GLN A 78 2.75 2.76 -5.52
N ILE A 79 3.07 1.73 -4.74
CA ILE A 79 2.16 1.12 -3.76
C ILE A 79 1.70 2.18 -2.74
N LYS A 80 2.62 2.98 -2.19
CA LYS A 80 2.28 4.06 -1.26
C LYS A 80 1.27 5.04 -1.86
N ASN A 81 1.43 5.42 -3.12
CA ASN A 81 0.50 6.32 -3.80
C ASN A 81 -0.87 5.67 -4.01
N LEU A 82 -0.91 4.39 -4.43
CA LEU A 82 -2.17 3.64 -4.56
C LEU A 82 -2.95 3.59 -3.25
N ILE A 83 -2.27 3.36 -2.13
CA ILE A 83 -2.90 3.32 -0.80
C ILE A 83 -3.42 4.70 -0.38
N ASN A 84 -2.65 5.76 -0.61
CA ASN A 84 -3.11 7.12 -0.30
C ASN A 84 -4.36 7.47 -1.12
N ASN A 85 -4.38 7.11 -2.40
CA ASN A 85 -5.54 7.31 -3.28
C ASN A 85 -6.74 6.50 -2.78
N LYS A 86 -6.55 5.22 -2.44
CA LYS A 86 -7.61 4.36 -1.90
C LYS A 86 -8.19 4.91 -0.59
N ILE A 87 -7.34 5.37 0.34
CA ILE A 87 -7.79 6.03 1.58
C ILE A 87 -8.61 7.29 1.26
N SER A 88 -8.17 8.09 0.29
CA SER A 88 -8.90 9.30 -0.14
C SER A 88 -10.29 8.95 -0.70
N ASN A 89 -10.37 7.93 -1.56
CA ASN A 89 -11.63 7.46 -2.14
C ASN A 89 -12.57 6.93 -1.05
N LEU A 90 -12.06 6.13 -0.11
CA LEU A 90 -12.85 5.59 1.00
C LEU A 90 -13.37 6.70 1.94
N LYS A 91 -12.60 7.76 2.18
CA LYS A 91 -13.07 8.92 2.94
C LYS A 91 -14.23 9.62 2.24
N SER A 92 -14.08 9.87 0.93
CA SER A 92 -15.17 10.42 0.12
C SER A 92 -16.41 9.53 0.15
N LEU A 93 -16.24 8.21 0.04
CA LEU A 93 -17.33 7.24 0.13
C LEU A 93 -18.02 7.29 1.51
N ALA A 94 -17.25 7.35 2.60
CA ALA A 94 -17.79 7.44 3.95
C ALA A 94 -18.63 8.71 4.13
N ASP A 95 -18.16 9.85 3.63
CA ASP A 95 -18.89 11.12 3.66
C ASP A 95 -20.20 11.05 2.85
N GLN A 96 -20.16 10.42 1.67
CA GLN A 96 -21.35 10.20 0.84
C GLN A 96 -22.38 9.32 1.55
N ILE A 97 -21.95 8.19 2.12
CA ILE A 97 -22.85 7.30 2.88
C ILE A 97 -23.44 8.03 4.09
N SER A 98 -22.62 8.81 4.81
CA SER A 98 -23.07 9.60 5.96
C SER A 98 -24.14 10.63 5.58
N ASN A 99 -23.98 11.28 4.42
CA ASN A 99 -24.98 12.21 3.90
C ASN A 99 -26.27 11.50 3.49
N GLU A 100 -26.19 10.32 2.85
CA GLU A 100 -27.37 9.55 2.47
C GLU A 100 -28.16 9.08 3.70
N ILE A 101 -27.47 8.63 4.75
CA ILE A 101 -28.09 8.31 6.05
C ILE A 101 -28.84 9.51 6.63
N LYS A 102 -28.28 10.72 6.55
CA LYS A 102 -28.95 11.95 7.01
C LYS A 102 -30.20 12.26 6.19
N VAL A 103 -30.15 12.06 4.87
CA VAL A 103 -31.32 12.26 3.99
C VAL A 103 -32.41 11.24 4.32
N LEU A 104 -32.07 9.97 4.48
CA LEU A 104 -33.01 8.92 4.86
C LEU A 104 -33.62 9.17 6.24
N ASN A 105 -32.84 9.59 7.24
CA ASN A 105 -33.36 9.96 8.55
C ASN A 105 -34.39 11.09 8.46
N LYS A 106 -34.16 12.11 7.63
CA LYS A 106 -35.14 13.18 7.40
C LYS A 106 -36.42 12.65 6.75
N ARG A 107 -36.30 11.73 5.77
CA ARG A 107 -37.45 11.10 5.12
C ARG A 107 -38.27 10.29 6.12
N ILE A 108 -37.62 9.43 6.89
CA ILE A 108 -38.26 8.59 7.91
C ILE A 108 -38.98 9.45 8.96
N ASN A 109 -38.33 10.51 9.45
CA ASN A 109 -38.94 11.41 10.45
C ASN A 109 -40.14 12.21 9.94
N ASN A 110 -40.28 12.35 8.62
CA ASN A 110 -41.41 13.05 7.99
C ASN A 110 -42.58 12.10 7.69
N LEU A 111 -42.46 10.80 7.99
CA LEU A 111 -43.54 9.83 7.83
C LEU A 111 -44.23 9.62 9.18
N ASP A 112 -45.56 9.60 9.16
CA ASP A 112 -46.39 9.29 10.34
C ASP A 112 -46.49 7.78 10.61
N TYR A 113 -45.82 6.95 9.80
CA TYR A 113 -45.82 5.49 9.89
C TYR A 113 -44.41 4.93 9.74
N LEU A 114 -44.21 3.71 10.26
CA LEU A 114 -42.95 2.98 10.10
C LEU A 114 -42.85 2.37 8.70
N ASP A 115 -41.98 2.93 7.86
CA ASP A 115 -41.60 2.32 6.59
C ASP A 115 -40.42 1.37 6.78
N LYS A 116 -40.70 0.05 6.78
CA LYS A 116 -39.67 -0.97 6.95
C LYS A 116 -38.61 -0.94 5.86
N ASN A 117 -38.97 -0.60 4.61
CA ASN A 117 -38.00 -0.60 3.51
C ASN A 117 -36.96 0.52 3.70
N LEU A 118 -37.41 1.70 4.12
CA LEU A 118 -36.50 2.82 4.42
C LEU A 118 -35.60 2.53 5.62
N GLU A 119 -36.12 1.87 6.65
CA GLU A 119 -35.31 1.48 7.82
C GLU A 119 -34.28 0.40 7.45
N ASP A 120 -34.63 -0.57 6.61
CA ASP A 120 -33.71 -1.58 6.10
C ASP A 120 -32.61 -0.99 5.19
N GLU A 121 -32.97 -0.02 4.33
CA GLU A 121 -32.01 0.73 3.51
C GLU A 121 -31.03 1.52 4.38
N LYS A 122 -31.54 2.23 5.39
CA LYS A 122 -30.72 2.96 6.37
C LYS A 122 -29.78 2.01 7.13
N ASN A 123 -30.28 0.85 7.58
CA ASN A 123 -29.46 -0.15 8.27
C ASN A 123 -28.35 -0.68 7.35
N SER A 124 -28.64 -0.89 6.07
CA SER A 124 -27.66 -1.29 5.06
C SER A 124 -26.57 -0.24 4.87
N LEU A 125 -26.94 1.05 4.79
CA LEU A 125 -25.97 2.14 4.70
C LEU A 125 -25.13 2.29 5.97
N ILE A 126 -25.71 2.10 7.16
CA ILE A 126 -24.94 2.09 8.42
C ILE A 126 -23.89 0.97 8.40
N GLN A 127 -24.25 -0.22 7.90
CA GLN A 127 -23.29 -1.32 7.76
C GLN A 127 -22.19 -0.99 6.74
N MET A 128 -22.53 -0.42 5.58
CA MET A 128 -21.54 0.03 4.59
C MET A 128 -20.60 1.08 5.16
N HIS A 129 -21.12 2.07 5.89
CA HIS A 129 -20.33 3.10 6.54
C HIS A 129 -19.34 2.49 7.54
N ARG A 130 -19.80 1.58 8.41
CA ARG A 130 -18.96 0.89 9.38
C ARG A 130 -17.80 0.15 8.70
N LYS A 131 -18.10 -0.63 7.65
CA LYS A 131 -17.09 -1.36 6.87
C LYS A 131 -16.10 -0.42 6.18
N THR A 132 -16.59 0.69 5.61
CA THR A 132 -15.74 1.70 4.96
C THR A 132 -14.76 2.34 5.95
N VAL A 133 -15.25 2.71 7.14
CA VAL A 133 -14.42 3.29 8.21
C VAL A 133 -13.41 2.28 8.75
N GLU A 134 -13.81 1.02 8.90
CA GLU A 134 -12.91 -0.07 9.29
C GLU A 134 -11.78 -0.25 8.26
N GLU A 135 -12.10 -0.26 6.96
CA GLU A 135 -11.09 -0.41 5.92
C GLU A 135 -10.11 0.79 5.87
N ILE A 136 -10.59 2.01 6.11
CA ILE A 136 -9.72 3.19 6.30
C ILE A 136 -8.74 2.97 7.45
N ARG A 137 -9.19 2.42 8.59
CA ARG A 137 -8.32 2.13 9.73
C ARG A 137 -7.30 1.05 9.38
N ASN A 138 -7.73 -0.02 8.71
CA ASN A 138 -6.86 -1.10 8.25
C ASN A 138 -5.75 -0.56 7.34
N LEU A 139 -6.10 0.20 6.31
CA LEU A 139 -5.15 0.82 5.38
C LEU A 139 -4.17 1.78 6.07
N ASN A 140 -4.62 2.56 7.05
CA ASN A 140 -3.72 3.41 7.82
C ASN A 140 -2.72 2.60 8.66
N SER A 141 -3.15 1.47 9.24
CA SER A 141 -2.26 0.57 9.97
C SER A 141 -1.23 -0.10 9.03
N GLU A 142 -1.67 -0.52 7.85
CA GLU A 142 -0.80 -1.11 6.82
C GLU A 142 0.22 -0.09 6.30
N LYS A 143 -0.18 1.17 6.15
CA LYS A 143 0.72 2.27 5.75
C LYS A 143 1.94 2.41 6.67
N ILE A 144 1.78 2.17 7.96
CA ILE A 144 2.91 2.18 8.91
C ILE A 144 3.90 1.06 8.55
N LYS A 145 3.39 -0.17 8.37
CA LYS A 145 4.21 -1.33 7.95
C LYS A 145 4.93 -1.04 6.62
N TYR A 146 4.26 -0.39 5.68
CA TYR A 146 4.85 -0.02 4.39
C TYR A 146 5.99 0.99 4.52
N CYS A 147 5.82 2.01 5.37
CA CYS A 147 6.88 2.98 5.63
C CYS A 147 8.12 2.33 6.23
N GLU A 148 7.95 1.35 7.13
CA GLU A 148 9.06 0.56 7.67
C GLU A 148 9.77 -0.25 6.58
N LYS A 149 9.04 -0.86 5.65
CA LYS A 149 9.65 -1.63 4.55
C LYS A 149 10.40 -0.76 3.54
N VAL A 150 9.90 0.45 3.27
CA VAL A 150 10.65 1.43 2.46
C VAL A 150 11.97 1.80 3.15
N LYS A 151 11.94 2.04 4.47
CA LYS A 151 13.16 2.31 5.25
C LYS A 151 14.13 1.14 5.18
N GLU A 152 13.65 -0.09 5.34
CA GLU A 152 14.47 -1.29 5.26
C GLU A 152 15.09 -1.47 3.86
N ASN A 153 14.31 -1.32 2.79
CA ASN A 153 14.84 -1.41 1.42
C ASN A 153 15.87 -0.32 1.13
N ASN A 154 15.67 0.90 1.63
CA ASN A 154 16.65 1.98 1.50
C ASN A 154 17.95 1.66 2.24
N ARG A 155 17.86 1.07 3.45
CA ARG A 155 19.02 0.59 4.20
C ARG A 155 19.76 -0.51 3.42
N ILE A 156 19.06 -1.52 2.92
CA ILE A 156 19.62 -2.59 2.08
C ILE A 156 20.33 -2.00 0.85
N THR A 157 19.69 -1.04 0.17
CA THR A 157 20.25 -0.36 -1.00
C THR A 157 21.56 0.35 -0.66
N HIS A 158 21.59 1.04 0.49
CA HIS A 158 22.79 1.70 0.99
C HIS A 158 23.89 0.69 1.34
N GLU A 159 23.56 -0.39 2.03
CA GLU A 159 24.51 -1.43 2.41
C GLU A 159 25.12 -2.13 1.18
N TYR A 160 24.34 -2.40 0.12
CA TYR A 160 24.90 -2.84 -1.15
C TYR A 160 25.89 -1.84 -1.74
N LYS A 161 25.60 -0.53 -1.66
CA LYS A 161 26.50 0.52 -2.14
C LYS A 161 27.85 0.49 -1.39
N ILE A 162 27.81 0.27 -0.07
CA ILE A 162 29.01 0.13 0.77
C ILE A 162 29.77 -1.15 0.44
N LEU A 163 29.09 -2.29 0.33
CA LEU A 163 29.71 -3.57 -0.05
C LEU A 163 30.43 -3.47 -1.40
N ILE A 164 29.83 -2.83 -2.40
CA ILE A 164 30.48 -2.63 -3.71
C ILE A 164 31.79 -1.85 -3.55
N LYS A 165 31.79 -0.78 -2.74
CA LYS A 165 32.97 0.04 -2.48
C LYS A 165 34.10 -0.77 -1.82
N GLU A 166 33.75 -1.59 -0.84
CA GLU A 166 34.70 -2.26 0.05
C GLU A 166 35.22 -3.59 -0.52
N THR A 167 34.39 -4.33 -1.25
CA THR A 167 34.69 -5.73 -1.64
C THR A 167 35.04 -5.91 -3.12
N CYS A 168 34.90 -4.89 -3.97
CA CYS A 168 35.15 -4.99 -5.42
C CYS A 168 36.38 -4.20 -5.92
N GLY A 169 37.31 -3.89 -5.01
CA GLY A 169 38.56 -3.22 -5.35
C GLY A 169 38.37 -1.87 -6.04
N GLN A 170 39.24 -1.55 -7.00
CA GLN A 170 39.28 -0.24 -7.64
C GLN A 170 38.00 0.11 -8.40
N ARG A 171 37.44 -0.86 -9.15
CA ARG A 171 36.18 -0.69 -9.90
C ARG A 171 35.00 -0.34 -8.98
N GLY A 172 34.94 -0.98 -7.81
CA GLY A 172 33.93 -0.71 -6.78
C GLY A 172 34.02 0.73 -6.25
N ARG A 173 35.23 1.18 -5.91
CA ARG A 173 35.49 2.54 -5.43
C ARG A 173 35.14 3.60 -6.47
N GLU A 174 35.57 3.42 -7.72
CA GLU A 174 35.27 4.35 -8.81
C GLU A 174 33.77 4.46 -9.07
N TRP A 175 33.06 3.33 -9.09
CA TRP A 175 31.61 3.34 -9.19
C TRP A 175 30.94 4.06 -8.00
N TYR A 176 31.40 3.80 -6.77
CA TYR A 176 30.86 4.43 -5.57
C TYR A 176 30.96 5.97 -5.64
N TYR A 177 32.15 6.49 -5.96
CA TYR A 177 32.39 7.93 -5.97
C TYR A 177 31.69 8.62 -7.13
N ARG A 178 31.61 8.02 -8.32
CA ARG A 178 30.80 8.54 -9.44
C ARG A 178 29.33 8.71 -9.04
N ASN A 179 28.76 7.70 -8.37
CA ASN A 179 27.37 7.73 -7.92
C ASN A 179 27.14 8.54 -6.63
N TYR A 180 28.19 8.92 -5.91
CA TYR A 180 28.11 9.83 -4.77
C TYR A 180 28.15 11.30 -5.23
N THR A 181 29.09 11.64 -6.12
CA THR A 181 29.19 13.00 -6.70
C THR A 181 27.99 13.36 -7.56
N ALA A 182 27.36 12.40 -8.25
CA ALA A 182 26.13 12.64 -9.00
C ALA A 182 24.92 13.07 -8.13
N LYS A 183 24.91 12.73 -6.83
CA LYS A 183 23.84 13.18 -5.90
C LYS A 183 24.06 14.58 -5.34
N GLY A 184 25.28 15.12 -5.39
CA GLY A 184 25.59 16.50 -4.98
C GLY A 184 25.36 17.55 -6.07
N ARG A 185 24.80 17.15 -7.23
CA ARG A 185 24.48 18.02 -8.37
C ARG A 185 22.97 18.21 -8.59
N ARG A 186 22.14 17.92 -7.59
CA ARG A 186 20.71 18.25 -7.60
C ARG A 186 20.41 19.25 -6.49
#